data_AF-A0A2P4XX34-F1
#
_entry.id   AF-A0A2P4XX34-F1
#
_cell.length_a   1.000
_cell.length_b   1.000
_cell.length_c   1.000
_cell.angle_alpha   90.00
_cell.angle_beta   90.00
_cell.angle_gamma   90.00
#
_symmetry.space_group_name_H-M   'P 1'
#
loop_
_entity.id
_entity.type
_entity.pdbx_description
1 polymer ?
#
loop_
_entity_poly.entity_id
_entity_poly.type
_entity_poly.pdbx_seq_one_letter_code
_entity_poly.pdbx_strand_id
1 'polypeptide(L)'
;MNGEKFEEGAESVVDAYNPHLLETFCELQLDVTMGDVTDDLLTAEIENIISGVKNDSLPDAKKLYRRELKLNTAESDVKARYIDYFTLFNKITMENGLVRCFSQTDGAREKCMRPLASLQPIALKKEARKQWVRFAKKGAATNPKLLFDLIVARATEHERQYQRLKSQKTKQTSREGNSTKLAKVKHQS
;
A
#
# COMPACT_ATOMS: atom_id res chain seq x y z
N MET A 1 14.86 -23.87 -41.66
CA MET A 1 13.67 -23.71 -40.81
C MET A 1 13.33 -22.24 -40.82
N ASN A 2 12.29 -21.87 -41.56
CA ASN A 2 11.86 -20.49 -41.71
C ASN A 2 11.09 -20.13 -40.44
N GLY A 3 11.56 -19.13 -39.71
CA GLY A 3 10.89 -18.62 -38.53
C GLY A 3 9.60 -17.92 -38.94
N GLU A 4 8.48 -18.62 -38.79
CA GLU A 4 7.17 -18.01 -38.87
C GLU A 4 7.06 -17.00 -37.73
N LYS A 5 7.03 -15.72 -38.08
CA LYS A 5 6.58 -14.65 -37.18
C LYS A 5 5.09 -14.89 -36.96
N PHE A 6 4.71 -15.21 -35.73
CA PHE A 6 3.34 -15.04 -35.26
C PHE A 6 3.08 -13.53 -35.15
N GLU A 7 2.72 -12.87 -36.25
CA GLU A 7 1.90 -11.66 -36.15
C GLU A 7 0.47 -12.12 -35.92
N GLU A 8 0.18 -12.38 -34.65
CA GLU A 8 -1.16 -12.64 -34.15
C GLU A 8 -1.97 -11.35 -34.37
N GLY A 9 -2.87 -11.39 -35.35
CA GLY A 9 -3.64 -10.24 -35.82
C GLY A 9 -4.51 -9.66 -34.71
N ALA A 10 -4.09 -8.53 -34.17
CA ALA A 10 -4.96 -7.69 -33.36
C ALA A 10 -6.05 -7.14 -34.29
N GLU A 11 -7.31 -7.43 -33.99
CA GLU A 11 -8.46 -6.82 -34.65
C GLU A 11 -8.44 -5.31 -34.39
N SER A 12 -8.70 -4.50 -35.43
CA SER A 12 -8.74 -3.03 -35.30
C SER A 12 -9.81 -2.63 -34.29
N VAL A 13 -9.47 -1.65 -33.45
CA VAL A 13 -10.41 -1.12 -32.46
C VAL A 13 -11.60 -0.47 -33.14
N VAL A 14 -11.39 0.24 -34.26
CA VAL A 14 -12.45 0.79 -35.10
C VAL A 14 -13.38 -0.32 -35.62
N ASP A 15 -12.81 -1.40 -36.14
CA ASP A 15 -13.58 -2.51 -36.73
C ASP A 15 -14.39 -3.30 -35.68
N ALA A 16 -13.91 -3.34 -34.43
CA ALA A 16 -14.59 -4.00 -33.32
C ALA A 16 -15.85 -3.25 -32.82
N TYR A 17 -16.03 -1.98 -33.19
CA TYR A 17 -17.17 -1.18 -32.74
C TYR A 17 -18.44 -1.46 -33.56
N ASN A 18 -19.59 -1.34 -32.90
CA ASN A 18 -20.86 -1.22 -33.62
C ASN A 18 -20.84 0.09 -34.44
N PRO A 19 -21.10 0.07 -35.76
CA PRO A 19 -20.97 1.27 -36.60
C PRO A 19 -21.84 2.45 -36.17
N HIS A 20 -23.09 2.20 -35.77
CA HIS A 20 -24.00 3.26 -35.32
C HIS A 20 -23.59 3.84 -33.96
N LEU A 21 -23.05 3.00 -33.08
CA LEU A 21 -22.46 3.46 -31.82
C LEU A 21 -21.23 4.32 -32.09
N LEU A 22 -20.37 3.89 -33.01
CA LEU A 22 -19.14 4.61 -33.36
C LEU A 22 -19.45 5.97 -33.97
N GLU A 23 -20.38 6.04 -34.91
CA GLU A 23 -20.86 7.30 -35.51
C GLU A 23 -21.34 8.28 -34.43
N THR A 24 -22.23 7.82 -33.54
CA THR A 24 -22.73 8.62 -32.42
C THR A 24 -21.60 9.05 -31.47
N PHE A 25 -20.63 8.18 -31.22
CA PHE A 25 -19.50 8.45 -30.34
C PHE A 25 -18.54 9.47 -30.94
N CYS A 26 -18.25 9.37 -32.24
CA CYS A 26 -17.48 10.34 -33.00
C CYS A 26 -18.11 11.74 -32.94
N GLU A 27 -19.41 11.84 -33.19
CA GLU A 27 -20.14 13.11 -33.17
C GLU A 27 -20.25 13.73 -31.78
N LEU A 28 -20.62 12.93 -30.77
CA LEU A 28 -21.00 13.48 -29.47
C LEU A 28 -19.85 13.57 -28.47
N GLN A 29 -18.80 12.75 -28.60
CA GLN A 29 -17.71 12.69 -27.62
C GLN A 29 -16.38 13.16 -28.20
N LEU A 30 -16.05 12.73 -29.42
CA LEU A 30 -14.74 13.02 -30.01
C LEU A 30 -14.71 14.32 -30.84
N ASP A 31 -15.87 14.82 -31.26
CA ASP A 31 -16.01 15.96 -32.19
C ASP A 31 -15.19 15.76 -33.48
N VAL A 32 -15.24 14.53 -34.02
CA VAL A 32 -14.59 14.13 -35.27
C VAL A 32 -15.57 13.45 -36.20
N THR A 33 -15.25 13.41 -37.50
CA THR A 33 -16.03 12.61 -38.45
C THR A 33 -15.62 11.14 -38.40
N MET A 34 -16.53 10.25 -38.77
CA MET A 34 -16.27 8.80 -38.80
C MET A 34 -15.13 8.41 -39.75
N GLY A 35 -14.85 9.21 -40.79
CA GLY A 35 -13.74 8.95 -41.71
C GLY A 35 -12.35 9.28 -41.13
N ASP A 36 -12.30 10.09 -40.08
CA ASP A 36 -11.06 10.56 -39.46
C ASP A 36 -10.73 9.80 -38.15
N VAL A 37 -11.59 8.86 -37.74
CA VAL A 37 -11.40 8.09 -36.51
C VAL A 37 -10.32 7.03 -36.69
N THR A 38 -9.43 6.94 -35.70
CA THR A 38 -8.33 5.96 -35.69
C THR A 38 -8.36 5.13 -34.41
N ASP A 39 -7.74 3.95 -34.44
CA ASP A 39 -7.58 3.09 -33.27
C ASP A 39 -6.91 3.82 -32.11
N ASP A 40 -5.91 4.66 -32.39
CA ASP A 40 -5.22 5.46 -31.38
C ASP A 40 -6.16 6.47 -30.71
N LEU A 41 -7.05 7.11 -31.49
CA LEU A 41 -8.00 8.09 -30.98
C LEU A 41 -9.05 7.41 -30.09
N LEU A 42 -9.59 6.26 -30.52
CA LEU A 42 -10.55 5.49 -29.72
C LEU A 42 -9.90 4.92 -28.46
N THR A 43 -8.68 4.40 -28.56
CA THR A 43 -7.95 3.87 -27.40
C THR A 43 -7.68 4.97 -26.39
N ALA A 44 -7.21 6.15 -26.83
CA ALA A 44 -6.97 7.29 -25.97
C ALA A 44 -8.24 7.76 -25.26
N GLU A 45 -9.38 7.79 -25.95
CA GLU A 45 -10.64 8.21 -25.34
C GLU A 45 -11.24 7.14 -24.40
N ILE A 46 -11.10 5.85 -24.72
CA ILE A 46 -11.44 4.76 -23.79
C ILE A 46 -10.61 4.90 -22.50
N GLU A 47 -9.31 5.14 -22.61
CA GLU A 47 -8.45 5.40 -21.47
C GLU A 47 -8.87 6.65 -20.70
N ASN A 48 -9.26 7.71 -21.42
CA ASN A 48 -9.76 8.96 -20.84
C ASN A 48 -11.04 8.73 -20.03
N ILE A 49 -12.06 8.06 -20.60
CA ILE A 49 -13.32 7.71 -19.94
C ILE A 49 -13.06 6.82 -18.72
N ILE A 50 -12.25 5.77 -18.87
CA ILE A 50 -11.88 4.89 -17.75
C ILE A 50 -11.21 5.71 -16.65
N SER A 51 -10.36 6.68 -17.01
CA SER A 51 -9.71 7.55 -16.04
C SER A 51 -10.69 8.53 -15.38
N GLY A 52 -11.63 9.09 -16.14
CA GLY A 52 -12.66 10.03 -15.68
C GLY A 52 -13.62 9.39 -14.69
N VAL A 53 -14.20 8.23 -15.05
CA VAL A 53 -15.08 7.46 -14.16
C VAL A 53 -14.38 7.06 -12.86
N LYS A 54 -13.09 6.67 -12.94
CA LYS A 54 -12.27 6.38 -11.76
C LYS A 54 -11.98 7.63 -10.93
N ASN A 55 -11.86 8.81 -11.55
CA ASN A 55 -11.57 10.09 -10.89
C ASN A 55 -12.81 10.71 -10.21
N ASP A 56 -13.99 10.66 -10.85
CA ASP A 56 -15.25 11.21 -10.33
C ASP A 56 -15.84 10.40 -9.17
N SER A 57 -15.37 9.16 -8.99
CA SER A 57 -15.75 8.26 -7.90
C SER A 57 -14.65 8.08 -6.84
N LEU A 58 -13.56 8.87 -6.91
CA LEU A 58 -12.41 8.65 -6.03
C LEU A 58 -12.83 8.70 -4.54
N PRO A 59 -12.66 7.60 -3.81
CA PRO A 59 -12.94 7.61 -2.39
C PRO A 59 -11.96 8.56 -1.68
N ASP A 60 -12.38 9.12 -0.55
CA ASP A 60 -11.47 9.82 0.36
C ASP A 60 -10.32 8.87 0.74
N ALA A 61 -9.17 9.05 0.07
CA ALA A 61 -8.03 8.15 0.17
C ALA A 61 -7.58 7.99 1.63
N LYS A 62 -7.68 9.04 2.45
CA LYS A 62 -7.30 8.99 3.85
C LYS A 62 -8.24 8.10 4.65
N LYS A 63 -9.55 8.18 4.41
CA LYS A 63 -10.54 7.27 5.04
C LYS A 63 -10.36 5.84 4.56
N LEU A 64 -10.14 5.65 3.25
CA LEU A 64 -9.93 4.33 2.63
C LEU A 64 -8.74 3.61 3.28
N TYR A 65 -7.54 4.19 3.24
CA TYR A 65 -6.36 3.55 3.83
C TYR A 65 -6.50 3.36 5.34
N ARG A 66 -7.17 4.27 6.06
CA ARG A 66 -7.40 4.06 7.50
C ARG A 66 -8.29 2.84 7.78
N ARG A 67 -9.24 2.55 6.89
CA ARG A 67 -10.18 1.43 7.01
C ARG A 67 -9.55 0.10 6.58
N GLU A 68 -8.81 0.10 5.48
CA GLU A 68 -8.42 -1.13 4.77
C GLU A 68 -6.95 -1.50 4.93
N LEU A 69 -6.05 -0.52 5.10
CA LEU A 69 -4.63 -0.79 5.26
C LEU A 69 -4.32 -1.18 6.72
N LYS A 70 -4.47 -2.49 7.01
CA LYS A 70 -4.23 -3.07 8.33
C LYS A 70 -2.99 -3.95 8.31
N LEU A 71 -2.20 -3.86 9.38
CA LEU A 71 -1.05 -4.72 9.60
C LEU A 71 -1.52 -6.13 9.97
N ASN A 72 -0.97 -7.16 9.32
CA ASN A 72 -1.25 -8.55 9.66
C ASN A 72 -0.52 -8.93 10.97
N THR A 73 -1.21 -8.89 12.12
CA THR A 73 -0.59 -9.23 13.41
C THR A 73 -0.36 -10.73 13.62
N ALA A 74 -0.89 -11.60 12.75
CA ALA A 74 -0.68 -13.04 12.83
C ALA A 74 0.68 -13.47 12.26
N GLU A 75 1.26 -12.69 11.34
CA GLU A 75 2.60 -12.96 10.81
C GLU A 75 3.65 -12.70 11.90
N SER A 76 4.47 -13.70 12.20
CA SER A 76 5.49 -13.64 13.26
C SER A 76 6.78 -12.95 12.81
N ASP A 77 7.15 -13.08 11.53
CA ASP A 77 8.31 -12.42 10.97
C ASP A 77 8.01 -10.94 10.72
N VAL A 78 8.72 -10.07 11.42
CA VAL A 78 8.49 -8.62 11.34
C VAL A 78 8.67 -8.11 9.91
N LYS A 79 9.68 -8.60 9.18
CA LYS A 79 9.99 -8.09 7.84
C LYS A 79 8.91 -8.52 6.84
N ALA A 80 8.51 -9.79 6.85
CA ALA A 80 7.42 -10.32 6.03
C ALA A 80 6.12 -9.58 6.32
N ARG A 81 5.80 -9.34 7.60
CA ARG A 81 4.62 -8.58 8.05
C ARG A 81 4.53 -7.19 7.40
N TYR A 82 5.66 -6.49 7.29
CA TYR A 82 5.69 -5.18 6.64
C TYR A 82 5.75 -5.28 5.12
N ILE A 83 6.34 -6.33 4.53
CA ILE A 83 6.22 -6.58 3.09
C ILE A 83 4.75 -6.73 2.71
N ASP A 84 4.00 -7.56 3.43
CA ASP A 84 2.56 -7.77 3.22
C ASP A 84 1.78 -6.46 3.34
N TYR A 85 2.13 -5.62 4.33
CA TYR A 85 1.52 -4.32 4.52
C TYR A 85 1.75 -3.37 3.34
N PHE A 86 2.97 -3.29 2.81
CA PHE A 86 3.26 -2.47 1.63
C PHE A 86 2.65 -3.04 0.35
N THR A 87 2.56 -4.37 0.22
CA THR A 87 1.84 -5.05 -0.87
C THR A 87 0.35 -4.70 -0.81
N LEU A 88 -0.28 -4.75 0.37
CA LEU A 88 -1.67 -4.35 0.57
C LEU A 88 -1.91 -2.88 0.22
N PHE A 89 -0.99 -1.98 0.58
CA PHE A 89 -1.06 -0.58 0.18
C PHE A 89 -1.08 -0.42 -1.35
N ASN A 90 -0.19 -1.11 -2.07
CA ASN A 90 -0.15 -1.06 -3.53
C ASN A 90 -1.44 -1.62 -4.15
N LYS A 91 -1.96 -2.73 -3.61
CA LYS A 91 -3.22 -3.34 -4.04
C LYS A 91 -4.39 -2.38 -3.90
N ILE A 92 -4.59 -1.79 -2.72
CA ILE A 92 -5.63 -0.78 -2.46
C ILE A 92 -5.49 0.41 -3.43
N THR A 93 -4.25 0.86 -3.68
CA THR A 93 -3.96 1.96 -4.59
C THR A 93 -4.41 1.66 -6.02
N MET A 94 -4.14 0.45 -6.51
CA MET A 94 -4.51 0.01 -7.86
C MET A 94 -6.03 -0.18 -8.00
N GLU A 95 -6.64 -0.92 -7.07
CA GLU A 95 -8.06 -1.28 -7.13
C GLU A 95 -8.99 -0.06 -7.03
N ASN A 96 -8.53 1.03 -6.40
CA ASN A 96 -9.31 2.24 -6.21
C ASN A 96 -8.91 3.39 -7.17
N GLY A 97 -8.14 3.10 -8.23
CA GLY A 97 -7.75 4.12 -9.21
C GLY A 97 -6.82 5.22 -8.70
N LEU A 98 -6.25 5.06 -7.50
CA LEU A 98 -5.43 6.07 -6.83
C LEU A 98 -4.00 6.16 -7.39
N VAL A 99 -3.63 5.34 -8.38
CA VAL A 99 -2.28 5.30 -8.96
C VAL A 99 -1.82 6.68 -9.42
N ARG A 100 -2.68 7.42 -10.14
CA ARG A 100 -2.36 8.77 -10.66
C ARG A 100 -2.16 9.80 -9.55
N CYS A 101 -2.82 9.65 -8.40
CA CYS A 101 -2.62 10.51 -7.22
C CYS A 101 -1.17 10.48 -6.71
N PHE A 102 -0.42 9.44 -7.07
CA PHE A 102 0.96 9.24 -6.66
C PHE A 102 1.98 9.34 -7.81
N SER A 103 1.55 9.76 -9.00
CA SER A 103 2.41 9.92 -10.18
C SER A 103 2.93 11.35 -10.38
N GLN A 104 2.39 12.32 -9.65
CA GLN A 104 2.81 13.73 -9.73
C GLN A 104 4.09 14.01 -8.92
N THR A 105 4.63 15.23 -9.02
CA THR A 105 5.89 15.67 -8.36
C THR A 105 5.96 15.38 -6.85
N ASP A 106 4.82 15.40 -6.16
CA ASP A 106 4.70 15.04 -4.73
C ASP A 106 4.39 13.56 -4.46
N GLY A 107 4.14 12.78 -5.51
CA GLY A 107 3.62 11.42 -5.44
C GLY A 107 4.55 10.42 -4.76
N ALA A 108 5.88 10.56 -4.95
CA ALA A 108 6.87 9.73 -4.26
C ALA A 108 6.87 9.97 -2.74
N ARG A 109 6.71 11.24 -2.33
CA ARG A 109 6.58 11.62 -0.92
C ARG A 109 5.28 11.09 -0.34
N GLU A 110 4.18 11.19 -1.07
CA GLU A 110 2.88 10.71 -0.60
C GLU A 110 2.76 9.18 -0.56
N LYS A 111 3.40 8.46 -1.49
CA LYS A 111 3.60 6.99 -1.43
C LYS A 111 4.29 6.57 -0.15
N CYS A 112 5.20 7.40 0.38
CA CYS A 112 5.87 7.13 1.64
C CYS A 112 5.00 7.55 2.85
N MET A 113 4.30 8.67 2.76
CA MET A 113 3.55 9.24 3.89
C MET A 113 2.25 8.51 4.20
N ARG A 114 1.56 7.94 3.20
CA ARG A 114 0.28 7.22 3.43
C ARG A 114 0.44 5.92 4.22
N PRO A 115 1.33 4.99 3.85
CA PRO A 115 1.59 3.81 4.67
C PRO A 115 1.98 4.17 6.09
N LEU A 116 2.83 5.18 6.26
CA LEU A 116 3.30 5.67 7.56
C LEU A 116 2.17 6.29 8.40
N ALA A 117 1.23 7.00 7.77
CA ALA A 117 0.09 7.62 8.45
C ALA A 117 -0.95 6.59 8.93
N SER A 118 -1.04 5.43 8.30
CA SER A 118 -1.96 4.36 8.67
C SER A 118 -1.36 3.31 9.62
N LEU A 119 -0.06 3.41 9.95
CA LEU A 119 0.60 2.48 10.86
C LEU A 119 -0.07 2.36 12.22
N GLN A 120 -0.13 1.11 12.69
CA GLN A 120 -0.48 0.73 14.05
C GLN A 120 0.64 -0.19 14.57
N PRO A 121 1.04 -0.09 15.86
CA PRO A 121 0.49 0.75 16.93
C PRO A 121 0.94 2.24 16.89
N ILE A 122 0.22 3.11 17.62
CA ILE A 122 0.41 4.58 17.61
C ILE A 122 1.84 4.99 18.04
N ALA A 123 2.47 4.25 18.95
CA ALA A 123 3.84 4.51 19.41
C ALA A 123 4.84 4.39 18.24
N LEU A 124 4.79 3.28 17.51
CA LEU A 124 5.63 3.04 16.33
C LEU A 124 5.40 4.11 15.26
N LYS A 125 4.14 4.45 14.99
CA LYS A 125 3.77 5.53 14.06
C LYS A 125 4.41 6.87 14.45
N LYS A 126 4.37 7.26 15.73
CA LYS A 126 4.95 8.53 16.21
C LYS A 126 6.47 8.56 16.01
N GLU A 127 7.16 7.48 16.38
CA GLU A 127 8.62 7.38 16.25
C GLU A 127 9.08 7.37 14.79
N ALA A 128 8.50 6.50 13.97
CA ALA A 128 8.82 6.41 12.56
C ALA A 128 8.54 7.75 11.86
N ARG A 129 7.42 8.42 12.19
CA ARG A 129 7.10 9.76 11.65
C ARG A 129 8.11 10.82 12.08
N LYS A 130 8.52 10.86 13.34
CA LYS A 130 9.53 11.83 13.82
C LYS A 130 10.83 11.70 13.05
N GLN A 131 11.29 10.48 12.79
CA GLN A 131 12.53 10.22 12.07
C GLN A 131 12.37 10.46 10.56
N TRP A 132 11.21 10.12 9.99
CA TRP A 132 10.89 10.38 8.60
C TRP A 132 10.82 11.87 8.26
N VAL A 133 10.23 12.70 9.12
CA VAL A 133 10.21 14.16 8.96
C VAL A 133 11.63 14.75 8.94
N ARG A 134 12.57 14.16 9.70
CA ARG A 134 13.98 14.57 9.65
C ARG A 134 14.63 14.23 8.31
N PHE A 135 14.29 13.09 7.69
CA PHE A 135 14.71 12.77 6.34
C PHE A 135 14.10 13.72 5.31
N ALA A 136 12.86 14.13 5.49
CA ALA A 136 12.19 15.06 4.58
C ALA A 136 12.89 16.41 4.54
N LYS A 137 13.29 16.93 5.70
CA LYS A 137 14.09 18.15 5.80
C LYS A 137 15.47 18.05 5.16
N LYS A 138 15.97 16.83 4.91
CA LYS A 138 17.27 16.56 4.29
C LYS A 138 17.15 16.12 2.83
N GLY A 139 15.96 16.23 2.22
CA GLY A 139 15.71 15.79 0.84
C GLY A 139 15.65 14.27 0.62
N ALA A 140 15.70 13.46 1.68
CA ALA A 140 15.77 12.00 1.60
C ALA A 140 14.41 11.27 1.76
N ALA A 141 13.29 11.99 2.00
CA ALA A 141 11.97 11.40 2.29
C ALA A 141 11.11 11.05 1.06
N THR A 142 11.75 10.65 -0.01
CA THR A 142 11.09 10.18 -1.24
C THR A 142 11.42 8.73 -1.57
N ASN A 143 12.35 8.10 -0.83
CA ASN A 143 12.78 6.73 -1.09
C ASN A 143 11.96 5.71 -0.27
N PRO A 144 11.09 4.90 -0.90
CA PRO A 144 10.26 3.92 -0.20
C PRO A 144 11.08 2.82 0.51
N LYS A 145 12.27 2.50 -0.01
CA LYS A 145 13.17 1.50 0.61
C LYS A 145 13.70 2.00 1.96
N LEU A 146 14.13 3.26 2.03
CA LEU A 146 14.57 3.86 3.30
C LEU A 146 13.43 3.93 4.32
N LEU A 147 12.19 4.15 3.87
CA LEU A 147 11.02 4.10 4.75
C LEU A 147 10.81 2.69 5.30
N PHE A 148 10.84 1.69 4.41
CA PHE A 148 10.67 0.30 4.76
C PHE A 148 11.70 -0.15 5.80
N ASP A 149 12.99 0.11 5.54
CA ASP A 149 14.08 -0.26 6.45
C ASP A 149 13.93 0.41 7.83
N LEU A 150 13.53 1.69 7.85
CA LEU A 150 13.25 2.42 9.10
C LEU A 150 12.10 1.78 9.90
N ILE A 151 10.98 1.46 9.23
CA ILE A 151 9.81 0.88 9.89
C ILE A 151 10.15 -0.51 10.45
N VAL A 152 10.81 -1.36 9.65
CA VAL A 152 11.21 -2.71 10.06
C VAL A 152 12.17 -2.65 11.24
N ALA A 153 13.19 -1.77 11.20
CA ALA A 153 14.14 -1.62 12.31
C ALA A 153 13.43 -1.21 13.62
N ARG A 154 12.52 -0.23 13.54
CA ARG A 154 11.77 0.25 14.71
C ARG A 154 10.78 -0.78 15.24
N ALA A 155 10.07 -1.47 14.36
CA ALA A 155 9.15 -2.52 14.76
C ALA A 155 9.88 -3.69 15.43
N THR A 156 11.02 -4.09 14.88
CA THR A 156 11.87 -5.14 15.45
C THR A 156 12.33 -4.78 16.86
N GLU A 157 12.77 -3.53 17.08
CA GLU A 157 13.19 -3.06 18.40
C GLU A 157 12.03 -3.05 19.40
N HIS A 158 10.85 -2.57 18.98
CA HIS A 158 9.66 -2.57 19.84
C HIS A 158 9.22 -4.00 20.23
N GLU A 159 9.29 -4.95 19.30
CA GLU A 159 8.98 -6.35 19.57
C GLU A 159 10.00 -6.99 20.53
N ARG A 160 11.31 -6.69 20.35
CA ARG A 160 12.35 -7.12 21.30
C ARG A 160 12.12 -6.58 22.70
N GLN A 161 11.77 -5.30 22.83
CA GLN A 161 11.48 -4.68 24.13
C GLN A 161 10.27 -5.32 24.80
N TYR A 162 9.20 -5.58 24.04
CA TYR A 162 8.02 -6.27 24.55
C TYR A 162 8.37 -7.69 25.06
N GLN A 163 9.14 -8.45 24.30
CA GLN A 163 9.56 -9.81 24.69
C GLN A 163 10.46 -9.79 25.94
N ARG A 164 11.36 -8.80 26.07
CA ARG A 164 12.19 -8.62 27.28
C ARG A 164 11.33 -8.34 28.51
N LEU A 165 10.37 -7.42 28.41
CA LEU A 165 9.45 -7.08 29.50
C LEU A 165 8.58 -8.27 29.90
N LYS A 166 8.07 -9.03 28.93
CA LYS A 166 7.30 -10.25 29.17
C LYS A 166 8.14 -11.30 29.92
N SER A 167 9.38 -11.51 29.49
CA SER A 167 10.31 -12.45 30.13
C SER A 167 10.66 -12.05 31.57
N GLN A 168 10.79 -10.75 31.85
CA GLN A 168 11.05 -10.25 33.21
C GLN A 168 9.84 -10.47 34.14
N LYS A 169 8.62 -10.21 33.66
CA LYS A 169 7.39 -10.48 34.42
C LYS A 169 7.21 -11.98 34.72
N THR A 170 7.48 -12.87 33.76
CA THR A 170 7.42 -14.32 33.99
C THR A 170 8.47 -14.78 35.02
N LYS A 171 9.68 -14.19 35.03
CA LYS A 171 10.72 -14.49 36.02
C LYS A 171 10.42 -13.96 37.42
N GLN A 172 9.68 -12.85 37.51
CA GLN A 172 9.30 -12.24 38.79
C GLN A 172 8.15 -13.01 39.46
N THR A 173 7.13 -13.37 38.70
CA THR A 173 6.00 -14.21 39.16
C THR A 173 6.43 -15.61 39.60
N SER A 174 7.43 -16.21 38.93
CA SER A 174 7.99 -17.51 39.35
C SER A 174 8.90 -17.42 40.59
N ARG A 175 9.54 -16.27 40.84
CA ARG A 175 10.27 -16.02 42.10
C ARG A 175 9.34 -15.80 43.29
N GLU A 176 8.25 -15.05 43.11
CA GLU A 176 7.22 -14.84 44.15
C GLU A 176 6.45 -16.13 44.48
N GLY A 177 6.17 -16.97 43.48
CA GLY A 177 5.58 -18.29 43.69
C GLY A 177 6.49 -19.24 44.50
N ASN A 178 7.81 -19.16 44.32
CA ASN A 178 8.76 -20.00 45.07
C ASN A 178 9.04 -19.47 46.49
N SER A 179 9.07 -18.15 46.71
CA SER A 179 9.25 -17.57 48.06
C SER A 179 8.06 -17.88 48.96
N THR A 180 6.84 -17.86 48.42
CA THR A 180 5.61 -18.18 49.16
C THR A 180 5.53 -19.67 49.55
N LYS A 181 6.10 -20.57 48.74
CA LYS A 181 6.20 -22.00 49.05
C LYS A 181 7.27 -22.30 50.11
N LEU A 182 8.43 -21.64 50.04
CA LEU A 182 9.50 -21.80 51.04
C LEU A 182 9.09 -21.27 52.43
N ALA A 183 8.27 -20.22 52.50
CA ALA A 183 7.77 -19.66 53.76
C ALA A 183 6.78 -20.61 54.48
N LYS A 184 6.00 -21.41 53.72
CA LYS A 184 5.07 -22.39 54.31
C LYS A 184 5.77 -23.65 54.87
N VAL A 185 6.93 -24.01 54.33
CA VAL A 185 7.68 -25.20 54.78
C VAL A 185 8.39 -24.95 56.12
N LYS A 186 8.76 -23.70 56.44
CA LYS A 186 9.47 -23.36 57.69
C LYS A 186 8.59 -23.19 58.93
N HIS A 187 7.27 -23.29 58.81
CA HIS A 187 6.33 -23.21 59.94
C HIS A 187 5.68 -24.56 60.31
N GLN A 188 6.21 -25.68 59.80
CA GLN A 188 5.74 -27.03 60.11
C GLN A 188 6.84 -27.97 60.63
N SER A 189 7.91 -27.44 61.24
CA SER A 189 8.92 -28.25 61.95
C SER A 189 9.22 -27.66 63.31
#